data_AF-A0YAP3-F1
#
_entry.id   AF-A0YAP3-F1
#
_cell.length_a   1.000
_cell.length_b   1.000
_cell.length_c   1.000
_cell.angle_alpha   90.00
_cell.angle_beta   90.00
_cell.angle_gamma   90.00
#
_symmetry.space_group_name_H-M   'P 1'
#
loop_
_entity.id
_entity.type
_entity.pdbx_description
1 polymer ?
#
loop_
_entity_poly.entity_id
_entity_poly.type
_entity_poly.pdbx_seq_one_letter_code
_entity_poly.pdbx_strand_id
1 'polypeptide(L)'
;MRDGAAAKRFSKRLVRSSGTELRKIVTDTLQSYGVAHRGFIPDTIHSNQQYENNRAEQSHKATRVRERGMRKFKSAKQAQRFLGAHAAVSNLFNLGRHLVKAKHYRNLREGALAEWDKAVAEIGWQIQAVSIS
;
A
#
# COMPACT_ATOMS: atom_id res chain seq x y z
N MET A 1 -11.97 -3.04 -13.74
CA MET A 1 -12.59 -1.73 -13.42
C MET A 1 -12.38 -0.82 -14.62
N ARG A 2 -13.46 -0.43 -15.32
CA ARG A 2 -13.41 0.32 -16.61
C ARG A 2 -13.41 1.85 -16.44
N ASP A 3 -13.18 2.35 -15.22
CA ASP A 3 -13.27 3.79 -14.91
C ASP A 3 -11.90 4.47 -15.09
N GLY A 4 -11.73 5.19 -16.20
CA GLY A 4 -10.53 5.98 -16.48
C GLY A 4 -10.34 7.17 -15.52
N ALA A 5 -11.41 7.73 -14.98
CA ALA A 5 -11.32 8.82 -14.00
C ALA A 5 -10.78 8.31 -12.66
N ALA A 6 -11.22 7.13 -12.21
CA ALA A 6 -10.64 6.48 -11.04
C ALA A 6 -9.15 6.14 -11.23
N ALA A 7 -8.78 5.58 -12.38
CA ALA A 7 -7.38 5.30 -12.70
C ALA A 7 -6.53 6.58 -12.69
N LYS A 8 -7.03 7.68 -13.28
CA LYS A 8 -6.35 8.99 -13.25
C LYS A 8 -6.19 9.53 -11.83
N ARG A 9 -7.21 9.44 -10.98
CA ARG A 9 -7.13 9.84 -9.56
C ARG A 9 -6.12 9.00 -8.79
N PHE A 10 -6.08 7.69 -9.04
CA PHE A 10 -5.13 6.77 -8.42
C PHE A 10 -3.69 7.12 -8.82
N SER A 11 -3.42 7.28 -10.13
CA SER A 11 -2.09 7.67 -10.62
C SER A 11 -1.63 8.99 -10.01
N LYS A 12 -2.50 10.00 -9.97
CA LYS A 12 -2.21 11.28 -9.31
C LYS A 12 -1.77 11.13 -7.86
N ARG A 13 -2.45 10.27 -7.09
CA ARG A 13 -2.10 10.00 -5.69
C ARG A 13 -0.77 9.27 -5.58
N LEU A 14 -0.53 8.28 -6.44
CA LEU A 14 0.71 7.51 -6.48
C LEU A 14 1.92 8.42 -6.70
N VAL A 15 1.86 9.30 -7.71
CA VAL A 15 2.93 10.24 -8.05
C VAL A 15 3.24 11.21 -6.91
N ARG A 16 2.20 11.69 -6.22
CA ARG A 16 2.39 12.58 -5.06
C ARG A 16 3.08 11.86 -3.90
N SER A 17 2.83 10.55 -3.73
CA SER A 17 3.41 9.77 -2.64
C SER A 17 4.82 9.24 -2.92
N SER A 18 5.26 9.14 -4.20
CA SER A 18 6.54 8.52 -4.56
C SER A 18 7.76 9.39 -4.26
N GLY A 19 7.59 10.69 -4.01
CA GLY A 19 8.66 11.63 -3.59
C GLY A 19 9.81 11.81 -4.60
N THR A 20 9.74 11.16 -5.75
CA THR A 20 10.77 11.11 -6.80
C THR A 20 10.13 11.22 -8.17
N GLU A 21 10.91 11.69 -9.14
CA GLU A 21 10.51 11.77 -10.54
C GLU A 21 10.25 10.37 -11.12
N LEU A 22 9.08 10.19 -11.74
CA LEU A 22 8.69 8.93 -12.36
C LEU A 22 9.25 8.82 -13.77
N ARG A 23 10.23 7.94 -13.95
CA ARG A 23 10.83 7.66 -15.28
C ARG A 23 10.08 6.58 -16.06
N LYS A 24 9.50 5.60 -15.37
CA LYS A 24 8.77 4.48 -15.96
C LYS A 24 7.59 4.09 -15.08
N ILE A 25 6.45 3.80 -15.70
CA ILE A 25 5.25 3.27 -15.06
C ILE A 25 4.91 1.95 -15.71
N VAL A 26 4.71 0.96 -14.86
CA VAL A 26 4.34 -0.39 -15.26
C VAL A 26 2.94 -0.68 -14.75
N THR A 27 2.03 -1.03 -15.65
CA THR A 27 0.65 -1.42 -15.30
C THR A 27 0.24 -2.71 -15.99
N ASP A 28 -0.90 -3.26 -15.59
CA ASP A 28 -1.59 -4.25 -16.41
C ASP A 28 -2.07 -3.64 -17.75
N THR A 29 -2.61 -4.49 -18.63
CA THR A 29 -3.07 -4.12 -19.98
C THR A 29 -4.46 -3.47 -20.00
N LEU A 30 -5.06 -3.12 -18.86
CA LEU A 30 -6.39 -2.52 -18.83
C LEU A 30 -6.38 -1.12 -19.47
N GLN A 31 -7.34 -0.88 -20.37
CA GLN A 31 -7.46 0.37 -21.14
C GLN A 31 -7.61 1.63 -20.26
N SER A 32 -8.16 1.49 -19.05
CA SER A 32 -8.30 2.59 -18.09
C SER A 32 -6.96 3.18 -17.66
N TYR A 33 -5.89 2.39 -17.60
CA TYR A 33 -4.53 2.90 -17.33
C TYR A 33 -3.96 3.65 -18.52
N GLY A 34 -4.23 3.23 -19.75
CA GLY A 34 -3.85 3.99 -20.95
C GLY A 34 -4.52 5.37 -21.00
N VAL A 35 -5.80 5.46 -20.58
CA VAL A 35 -6.50 6.75 -20.42
C VAL A 35 -5.86 7.61 -19.33
N ALA A 36 -5.54 7.01 -18.18
CA ALA A 36 -4.91 7.71 -17.07
C ALA A 36 -3.50 8.23 -17.42
N HIS A 37 -2.70 7.41 -18.11
CA HIS A 37 -1.36 7.74 -18.56
C HIS A 37 -1.39 8.94 -19.51
N ARG A 38 -2.10 8.82 -20.64
CA ARG A 38 -2.23 9.91 -21.62
C ARG A 38 -2.78 11.20 -21.01
N GLY A 39 -3.69 11.09 -20.05
CA GLY A 39 -4.37 12.25 -19.48
C GLY A 39 -3.63 12.94 -18.32
N PHE A 40 -2.54 12.39 -17.79
CA PHE A 40 -1.89 12.93 -16.59
C PHE A 40 -0.36 12.94 -16.64
N ILE A 41 0.26 11.94 -17.26
CA ILE A 41 1.71 11.69 -17.22
C ILE A 41 2.16 11.11 -18.57
N PRO A 42 1.87 11.80 -19.69
CA PRO A 42 2.15 11.27 -21.03
C PRO A 42 3.65 11.11 -21.29
N ASP A 43 4.49 11.92 -20.64
CA ASP A 43 5.94 11.97 -20.86
C ASP A 43 6.70 10.82 -20.16
N THR A 44 6.03 10.07 -19.29
CA THR A 44 6.64 8.92 -18.60
C THR A 44 6.58 7.68 -19.48
N ILE A 45 7.64 6.86 -19.51
CA ILE A 45 7.64 5.58 -20.21
C ILE A 45 6.53 4.68 -19.62
N HIS A 46 5.54 4.32 -20.44
CA HIS A 46 4.51 3.36 -20.05
C HIS A 46 4.85 1.97 -20.59
N SER A 47 4.88 0.98 -19.72
CA SER A 47 5.07 -0.41 -20.10
C SER A 47 3.98 -1.30 -19.52
N ASN A 48 3.59 -2.28 -20.31
CA ASN A 48 2.69 -3.38 -19.97
C ASN A 48 3.30 -4.73 -20.38
N GLN A 49 4.63 -4.77 -20.53
CA GLN A 49 5.35 -5.97 -20.92
C GLN A 49 5.12 -7.10 -19.93
N GLN A 50 5.13 -8.33 -20.44
CA GLN A 50 4.86 -9.52 -19.66
C GLN A 50 5.78 -9.57 -18.42
N TYR A 51 5.20 -9.89 -17.27
CA TYR A 51 5.88 -10.02 -15.97
C TYR A 51 6.46 -8.76 -15.34
N GLU A 52 6.50 -7.61 -16.02
CA GLU A 52 7.04 -6.38 -15.41
C GLU A 52 6.18 -5.90 -14.23
N ASN A 53 4.86 -6.19 -14.25
CA ASN A 53 3.94 -5.83 -13.18
C ASN A 53 3.96 -6.83 -11.99
N ASN A 54 4.74 -7.92 -12.06
CA ASN A 54 4.75 -8.99 -11.06
C ASN A 54 4.99 -8.47 -9.65
N ARG A 55 5.88 -7.49 -9.47
CA ARG A 55 6.15 -6.92 -8.14
C ARG A 55 4.89 -6.29 -7.53
N ALA A 56 4.13 -5.53 -8.32
CA ALA A 56 2.88 -4.95 -7.88
C ALA A 56 1.84 -6.04 -7.60
N GLU A 57 1.71 -7.04 -8.47
CA GLU A 57 0.79 -8.18 -8.26
C GLU A 57 1.11 -8.97 -6.98
N GLN A 58 2.39 -9.24 -6.71
CA GLN A 58 2.85 -9.95 -5.53
C GLN A 58 2.56 -9.15 -4.25
N SER A 59 2.75 -7.83 -4.27
CA SER A 59 2.42 -6.96 -3.13
C SER A 59 0.94 -7.04 -2.72
N HIS A 60 0.03 -7.29 -3.68
CA HIS A 60 -1.40 -7.44 -3.39
C HIS A 60 -1.78 -8.78 -2.76
N LYS A 61 -0.93 -9.81 -2.82
CA LYS A 61 -1.31 -11.16 -2.37
C LYS A 61 -1.69 -11.19 -0.89
N ALA A 62 -0.89 -10.59 -0.02
CA ALA A 62 -1.17 -10.57 1.42
C ALA A 62 -2.52 -9.91 1.73
N THR A 63 -2.78 -8.77 1.08
CA THR A 63 -4.05 -8.05 1.20
C THR A 63 -5.22 -8.89 0.69
N ARG A 64 -5.09 -9.55 -0.47
CA ARG A 64 -6.15 -10.42 -1.03
C ARG A 64 -6.43 -11.64 -0.16
N VAL A 65 -5.40 -12.24 0.45
CA VAL A 65 -5.57 -13.36 1.40
C VAL A 65 -6.40 -12.91 2.60
N ARG A 66 -6.09 -11.73 3.16
CA ARG A 66 -6.86 -11.17 4.28
C ARG A 66 -8.30 -10.84 3.88
N GLU A 67 -8.51 -10.19 2.74
CA GLU A 67 -9.84 -9.90 2.20
C GLU A 67 -10.69 -11.17 2.05
N ARG A 68 -10.10 -12.25 1.51
CA ARG A 68 -10.77 -13.55 1.36
C ARG A 68 -11.14 -14.15 2.72
N GLY A 69 -10.21 -14.14 3.67
CA GLY A 69 -10.47 -14.61 5.04
C GLY A 69 -11.59 -13.82 5.74
N MET A 70 -11.71 -12.52 5.45
CA MET A 70 -12.75 -11.64 5.98
C MET A 70 -14.09 -11.76 5.24
N ARG A 71 -14.24 -12.68 4.27
CA ARG A 71 -15.44 -12.83 3.41
C ARG A 71 -15.81 -11.55 2.65
N LYS A 72 -14.79 -10.85 2.14
CA LYS A 72 -14.87 -9.55 1.44
C LYS A 72 -15.33 -8.40 2.34
N PHE A 73 -14.94 -7.18 1.96
CA PHE A 73 -15.41 -5.98 2.66
C PHE A 73 -16.88 -5.70 2.35
N LYS A 74 -17.62 -5.24 3.37
CA LYS A 74 -19.03 -4.85 3.27
C LYS A 74 -19.23 -3.45 2.69
N SER A 75 -18.19 -2.62 2.71
CA SER A 75 -18.22 -1.27 2.13
C SER A 75 -16.82 -0.78 1.71
N ALA A 76 -16.79 0.22 0.82
CA ALA A 76 -15.55 0.90 0.43
C ALA A 76 -14.86 1.57 1.63
N LYS A 77 -15.62 2.16 2.56
CA LYS A 77 -15.09 2.78 3.80
C LYS A 77 -14.41 1.75 4.69
N GLN A 78 -15.01 0.57 4.86
CA GLN A 78 -14.39 -0.53 5.61
C GLN A 78 -13.09 -0.99 4.94
N ALA A 79 -13.11 -1.16 3.62
CA ALA A 79 -11.91 -1.52 2.86
C ALA A 79 -10.80 -0.49 3.05
N GLN A 80 -11.11 0.82 2.95
CA GLN A 80 -10.13 1.89 3.13
C GLN A 80 -9.51 1.89 4.53
N ARG A 81 -10.32 1.75 5.58
CA ARG A 81 -9.82 1.66 6.97
C ARG A 81 -8.89 0.46 7.15
N PHE A 82 -9.30 -0.70 6.64
CA PHE A 82 -8.47 -1.90 6.69
C PHE A 82 -7.16 -1.72 5.92
N LEU A 83 -7.22 -1.25 4.68
CA LEU A 83 -6.05 -1.06 3.82
C LEU A 83 -5.06 -0.05 4.42
N GLY A 84 -5.55 1.03 5.02
CA GLY A 84 -4.72 2.02 5.70
C GLY A 84 -3.94 1.42 6.87
N ALA A 85 -4.63 0.75 7.81
CA ALA A 85 -3.98 0.10 8.94
C ALA A 85 -3.04 -1.03 8.50
N HIS A 86 -3.48 -1.86 7.55
CA HIS A 86 -2.68 -2.96 7.03
C HIS A 86 -1.40 -2.49 6.34
N ALA A 87 -1.47 -1.42 5.55
CA ALA A 87 -0.29 -0.83 4.91
C ALA A 87 0.69 -0.24 5.94
N ALA A 88 0.20 0.47 6.95
CA ALA A 88 1.04 1.02 8.01
C ALA A 88 1.81 -0.08 8.76
N VAL A 89 1.12 -1.13 9.20
CA VAL A 89 1.74 -2.29 9.86
C VAL A 89 2.72 -3.00 8.92
N SER A 90 2.32 -3.25 7.67
CA SER A 90 3.20 -3.92 6.71
C SER A 90 4.47 -3.11 6.43
N ASN A 91 4.38 -1.77 6.32
CA ASN A 91 5.54 -0.92 6.08
C ASN A 91 6.50 -0.91 7.28
N LEU A 92 5.96 -0.90 8.50
CA LEU A 92 6.75 -0.92 9.73
C LEU A 92 7.57 -2.22 9.87
N PHE A 93 6.99 -3.36 9.51
CA PHE A 93 7.63 -4.67 9.70
C PHE A 93 8.32 -5.25 8.46
N ASN A 94 8.03 -4.77 7.25
CA ASN A 94 8.65 -5.27 6.02
C ASN A 94 10.02 -4.63 5.75
N LEU A 95 10.96 -4.87 6.66
CA LEU A 95 12.30 -4.25 6.70
C LEU A 95 13.31 -4.83 5.69
N GLY A 96 12.85 -5.66 4.75
CA GLY A 96 13.71 -6.23 3.71
C GLY A 96 14.84 -7.11 4.26
N ARG A 97 14.52 -8.22 4.93
CA ARG A 97 15.50 -9.13 5.57
C ARG A 97 16.69 -9.52 4.69
N HIS A 98 16.49 -9.61 3.37
CA HIS A 98 17.52 -9.99 2.41
C HIS A 98 18.50 -8.85 2.07
N LEU A 99 18.18 -7.60 2.44
CA LEU A 99 19.01 -6.42 2.18
C LEU A 99 19.92 -6.05 3.37
N VAL A 100 19.73 -6.68 4.53
CA VAL A 100 20.43 -6.29 5.77
C VAL A 100 21.05 -7.48 6.51
N LYS A 101 22.20 -7.25 7.16
CA LYS A 101 22.86 -8.25 8.01
C LYS A 101 21.94 -8.65 9.18
N ALA A 102 22.04 -9.89 9.64
CA ALA A 102 21.16 -10.43 10.67
C ALA A 102 21.13 -9.63 11.99
N LYS A 103 22.28 -9.10 12.43
CA LYS A 103 22.35 -8.22 13.61
C LYS A 103 21.57 -6.92 13.40
N HIS A 104 21.77 -6.28 12.26
CA HIS A 104 21.09 -5.02 11.94
C HIS A 104 19.57 -5.22 11.76
N TYR A 105 19.16 -6.33 11.13
CA TYR A 105 17.76 -6.69 11.02
C TYR A 105 17.08 -6.88 12.39
N ARG A 106 17.77 -7.49 13.36
CA ARG A 106 17.26 -7.63 14.74
C ARG A 106 17.01 -6.26 15.37
N ASN A 107 17.99 -5.36 15.32
CA ASN A 107 17.85 -4.01 15.85
C ASN A 107 16.69 -3.24 15.20
N LEU A 108 16.55 -3.30 13.86
CA LEU A 108 15.44 -2.67 13.15
C LEU A 108 14.09 -3.26 13.59
N ARG A 109 14.04 -4.58 13.83
CA ARG A 109 12.82 -5.26 14.26
C ARG A 109 12.45 -4.95 15.70
N GLU A 110 13.43 -4.81 16.59
CA GLU A 110 13.22 -4.33 17.97
C GLU A 110 12.67 -2.90 17.96
N GLY A 111 13.25 -2.01 17.16
CA GLY A 111 12.72 -0.65 16.98
C GLY A 111 11.30 -0.62 16.44
N ALA A 112 11.00 -1.46 15.44
CA ALA A 112 9.64 -1.60 14.89
C ALA A 112 8.62 -2.11 15.93
N LEU A 113 9.02 -3.05 16.80
CA LEU A 113 8.17 -3.53 17.90
C LEU A 113 7.93 -2.44 18.94
N ALA A 114 8.95 -1.69 19.34
CA ALA A 114 8.80 -0.60 20.30
C ALA A 114 7.86 0.49 19.77
N GLU A 115 7.93 0.82 18.47
CA GLU A 115 7.03 1.78 17.85
C GLU A 115 5.59 1.26 17.79
N TRP A 116 5.42 -0.02 17.50
CA TRP A 116 4.12 -0.69 17.56
C TRP A 116 3.51 -0.65 18.96
N ASP A 117 4.29 -0.95 19.99
CA ASP A 117 3.83 -0.95 21.38
C ASP A 117 3.36 0.44 21.82
N LYS A 118 4.05 1.51 21.41
CA LYS A 118 3.61 2.90 21.65
C LYS A 118 2.27 3.18 20.97
N ALA A 119 2.13 2.85 19.69
CA ALA A 119 0.90 3.08 18.94
C ALA A 119 -0.30 2.31 19.53
N VAL A 120 -0.08 1.07 19.99
CA VAL A 120 -1.11 0.27 20.65
C VAL A 120 -1.47 0.86 22.01
N ALA A 121 -0.49 1.31 22.80
CA ALA A 121 -0.73 1.95 24.08
C ALA A 121 -1.60 3.20 23.90
N GLU A 122 -1.25 4.11 22.99
CA GLU A 122 -2.03 5.32 22.67
C GLU A 122 -3.48 5.01 22.32
N ILE A 123 -3.73 3.98 21.49
CA ILE A 123 -5.09 3.54 21.15
C ILE A 123 -5.82 2.97 22.38
N GLY A 124 -5.12 2.22 23.24
CA GLY A 124 -5.66 1.67 24.48
C GLY A 124 -6.15 2.76 25.44
N TRP A 125 -5.36 3.83 25.60
CA TRP A 125 -5.75 5.02 26.38
C TRP A 125 -6.99 5.72 25.79
N GLN A 126 -7.09 5.79 24.47
CA GLN A 126 -8.22 6.43 23.80
C GLN A 126 -9.52 5.64 23.90
N ILE A 127 -9.45 4.31 23.91
CA ILE A 127 -10.62 3.45 24.11
C ILE A 127 -11.13 3.56 25.55
N GLN A 128 -10.25 3.58 26.55
CA GLN A 128 -10.64 3.76 27.95
C GLN A 128 -11.23 5.14 28.22
N ALA A 129 -10.68 6.21 27.62
CA ALA A 129 -11.21 7.57 27.78
C ALA A 129 -12.64 7.73 27.22
N VAL A 130 -12.96 7.07 26.10
CA VAL A 130 -14.31 7.10 25.48
C VAL A 130 -15.33 6.25 26.25
N SER A 131 -14.89 5.27 27.05
CA SER A 131 -15.79 4.45 27.90
C SER A 131 -16.10 5.07 29.27
N ILE A 132 -15.46 6.18 29.65
CA ILE A 132 -15.63 6.86 30.94
C ILE A 132 -16.43 8.18 30.80
N SER A 133 -16.79 8.56 29.58
CA SER A 133 -17.59 9.74 29.22
C SER A 133 -18.97 9.36 28.69
#